data_AF-A0A8R7TGT0-F1
#
_entry.id   AF-A0A8R7TGT0-F1
#
_cell.length_a   1.000
_cell.length_b   1.000
_cell.length_c   1.000
_cell.angle_alpha   90.00
_cell.angle_beta   90.00
_cell.angle_gamma   90.00
#
_symmetry.space_group_name_H-M   'P 1'
#
loop_
_entity.id
_entity.type
_entity.pdbx_description
1 polymer ?
#
loop_
_entity_poly.entity_id
_entity_poly.type
_entity_poly.pdbx_seq_one_letter_code
_entity_poly.pdbx_strand_id
1 'polypeptide(L)'
;MSFLVYRVIHMRHVAPLDSDASPDEFSEGRVLQHLRRLVVDIPGRQEGRPGLETAAQYIKGQLEGLAAHAGPEYRIDVEETIVSGSFSMMFLRHRVTLGYRNHKNIVMRRG
;
A
#
# COMPACT_ATOMS: atom_id res chain seq x y z
N MET A 1 -18.90 2.36 -21.28
CA MET A 1 -17.94 3.43 -21.62
C MET A 1 -16.59 2.77 -21.91
N SER A 2 -15.92 3.08 -23.02
CA SER A 2 -14.58 2.51 -23.30
C SER A 2 -13.50 3.27 -22.51
N PHE A 3 -12.42 2.58 -22.16
CA PHE A 3 -11.27 3.17 -21.46
C PHE A 3 -10.67 4.37 -22.21
N LEU A 4 -10.66 4.32 -23.54
CA LEU A 4 -10.23 5.42 -24.41
C LEU A 4 -11.09 6.68 -24.23
N VAL A 5 -12.41 6.54 -24.20
CA VAL A 5 -13.33 7.68 -24.04
C VAL A 5 -13.19 8.31 -22.65
N TYR A 6 -13.06 7.49 -21.61
CA TYR A 6 -12.79 7.98 -20.25
C TYR A 6 -11.47 8.76 -20.17
N ARG A 7 -10.41 8.25 -20.81
CA ARG A 7 -9.08 8.85 -20.83
C ARG A 7 -9.07 10.19 -21.56
N VAL A 8 -9.78 10.32 -22.69
CA VAL A 8 -9.90 11.59 -23.43
C VAL A 8 -10.65 12.65 -22.60
N ILE A 9 -11.76 12.27 -21.95
CA ILE A 9 -12.60 13.22 -21.20
C ILE A 9 -11.93 13.65 -19.90
N HIS A 10 -11.29 12.73 -19.17
CA HIS A 10 -10.82 13.00 -17.80
C HIS A 10 -9.32 13.28 -17.67
N MET A 11 -8.47 12.76 -18.58
CA MET A 11 -7.01 12.87 -18.47
C MET A 11 -6.39 13.92 -19.43
N ARG A 12 -7.20 14.64 -20.21
CA ARG A 12 -6.76 15.70 -21.15
C ARG A 12 -5.60 15.29 -22.09
N HIS A 13 -5.52 14.02 -22.50
CA HIS A 13 -4.47 13.45 -23.37
C HIS A 13 -3.11 13.17 -22.71
N VAL A 14 -2.98 13.26 -21.38
CA VAL A 14 -1.77 12.76 -20.72
C VAL A 14 -1.74 11.24 -20.87
N ALA A 15 -0.67 10.72 -21.47
CA ALA A 15 -0.42 9.28 -21.51
C ALA A 15 0.30 8.89 -20.22
N PRO A 16 -0.31 8.05 -19.36
CA PRO A 16 0.37 7.58 -18.17
C PRO A 16 1.62 6.79 -18.52
N LEU A 17 2.64 6.96 -17.70
CA LEU A 17 3.88 6.19 -17.78
C LEU A 17 3.61 4.71 -17.43
N ASP A 18 4.20 3.81 -18.21
CA ASP A 18 4.11 2.36 -18.01
C ASP A 18 5.00 1.92 -16.84
N SER A 19 4.87 0.67 -16.43
CA SER A 19 5.51 0.06 -15.26
C SER A 19 7.04 0.13 -15.29
N ASP A 20 7.63 0.15 -16.48
CA ASP A 20 9.07 0.20 -16.75
C ASP A 20 9.65 1.62 -16.86
N ALA A 21 8.83 2.66 -16.68
CA ALA A 21 9.32 4.05 -16.67
C ALA A 21 10.38 4.29 -15.59
N SER A 22 11.11 5.40 -15.67
CA SER A 22 12.18 5.70 -14.71
C SER A 22 11.70 5.59 -13.26
N PRO A 23 12.48 5.00 -12.32
CA PRO A 23 12.12 4.92 -10.91
C PRO A 23 11.86 6.28 -10.26
N ASP A 24 12.52 7.33 -10.75
CA ASP A 24 12.40 8.71 -10.25
C ASP A 24 11.09 9.39 -10.66
N GLU A 25 10.34 8.79 -11.59
CA GLU A 25 9.08 9.32 -12.09
C GLU A 25 7.89 8.60 -11.46
N PHE A 26 6.78 9.31 -11.31
CA PHE A 26 5.52 8.66 -10.96
C PHE A 26 4.98 7.87 -12.16
N SER A 27 4.82 6.56 -12.01
CA SER A 27 4.26 5.67 -13.02
C SER A 27 2.90 5.11 -12.59
N GLU A 28 1.85 5.46 -13.34
CA GLU A 28 0.52 4.84 -13.16
C GLU A 28 0.59 3.33 -13.45
N GLY A 29 1.40 2.89 -14.42
CA GLY A 29 1.59 1.47 -14.71
C GLY A 29 2.08 0.68 -13.50
N ARG A 30 3.06 1.20 -12.75
CA ARG A 30 3.51 0.60 -11.49
C ARG A 30 2.42 0.59 -10.43
N VAL A 31 1.67 1.69 -10.30
CA VAL A 31 0.54 1.76 -9.34
C VAL A 31 -0.50 0.69 -9.65
N LEU A 32 -0.90 0.55 -10.92
CA LEU A 32 -1.87 -0.47 -11.34
C LEU A 32 -1.36 -1.89 -11.10
N GLN A 33 -0.06 -2.14 -11.27
CA GLN A 33 0.56 -3.42 -10.96
C GLN A 33 0.49 -3.75 -9.46
N HIS A 34 0.86 -2.80 -8.59
CA HIS A 34 0.75 -2.98 -7.13
C HIS A 34 -0.71 -3.17 -6.68
N LEU A 35 -1.64 -2.39 -7.25
CA LEU A 35 -3.07 -2.52 -6.98
C LEU A 35 -3.59 -3.90 -7.38
N ARG A 36 -3.28 -4.37 -8.60
CA ARG A 36 -3.65 -5.71 -9.04
C ARG A 36 -3.09 -6.78 -8.10
N ARG A 37 -1.80 -6.68 -7.75
CA ARG A 37 -1.17 -7.64 -6.85
C ARG A 37 -1.88 -7.71 -5.50
N LEU A 38 -2.17 -6.57 -4.89
CA LEU A 38 -2.80 -6.50 -3.58
C LEU A 38 -4.30 -6.81 -3.60
N VAL A 39 -5.03 -6.45 -4.65
CA VAL A 39 -6.50 -6.56 -4.68
C VAL A 39 -6.97 -7.86 -5.34
N VAL A 40 -6.30 -8.29 -6.41
CA VAL A 40 -6.71 -9.43 -7.24
C VAL A 40 -5.90 -10.67 -6.90
N ASP A 41 -4.57 -10.55 -6.89
CA ASP A 41 -3.70 -11.72 -6.78
C ASP A 41 -3.52 -12.21 -5.33
N ILE A 42 -3.75 -11.33 -4.34
CA ILE A 42 -3.69 -11.65 -2.91
C ILE A 42 -5.12 -11.53 -2.32
N PRO A 43 -5.95 -12.58 -2.44
CA PRO A 43 -7.32 -12.54 -1.94
C PRO A 43 -7.36 -12.62 -0.41
N GLY A 44 -8.45 -12.13 0.19
CA GLY A 44 -8.71 -12.32 1.62
C GLY A 44 -7.67 -11.64 2.52
N ARG A 45 -7.56 -10.31 2.44
CA ARG A 45 -6.67 -9.50 3.29
C ARG A 45 -7.33 -8.99 4.58
N GLN A 46 -8.40 -9.64 5.01
CA GLN A 46 -9.01 -9.33 6.31
C GLN A 46 -8.19 -9.96 7.45
N GLU A 47 -8.34 -9.42 8.65
CA GLU A 47 -7.74 -10.02 9.85
C GLU A 47 -8.07 -11.50 10.00
N GLY A 48 -7.05 -12.30 10.37
CA GLY A 48 -7.15 -13.75 10.51
C GLY A 48 -7.16 -14.54 9.21
N ARG A 49 -7.02 -13.90 8.04
CA ARG A 49 -6.89 -14.58 6.75
C ARG A 49 -5.42 -14.62 6.29
N PRO A 50 -4.99 -15.69 5.60
CA PRO A 50 -3.59 -15.82 5.15
C PRO A 50 -3.17 -14.71 4.18
N GLY A 51 -4.10 -14.16 3.40
CA GLY A 51 -3.81 -13.07 2.47
C GLY A 51 -3.32 -11.79 3.15
N LEU A 52 -3.66 -11.56 4.42
CA LEU A 52 -3.14 -10.41 5.17
C LEU A 52 -1.62 -10.50 5.34
N GLU A 53 -1.12 -11.67 5.75
CA GLU A 53 0.33 -11.90 5.92
C GLU A 53 1.06 -11.83 4.58
N THR A 54 0.50 -12.43 3.53
CA THR A 54 1.08 -12.34 2.17
C THR A 54 1.15 -10.90 1.67
N ALA A 55 0.13 -10.08 1.94
CA ALA A 55 0.13 -8.66 1.58
C ALA A 55 1.17 -7.88 2.38
N ALA A 56 1.31 -8.17 3.68
CA ALA A 56 2.32 -7.55 4.53
C ALA A 56 3.75 -7.84 4.02
N GLN A 57 4.05 -9.10 3.72
CA GLN A 57 5.33 -9.51 3.15
C GLN A 57 5.62 -8.83 1.80
N TYR A 58 4.60 -8.73 0.93
CA TYR A 58 4.72 -8.03 -0.33
C TYR A 58 5.05 -6.55 -0.14
N ILE A 59 4.29 -5.84 0.70
CA ILE A 59 4.50 -4.41 0.97
C ILE A 59 5.88 -4.17 1.56
N LYS A 60 6.29 -4.98 2.56
CA LYS A 60 7.62 -4.89 3.15
C LYS A 60 8.72 -5.04 2.11
N GLY A 61 8.64 -6.06 1.25
CA GLY A 61 9.62 -6.25 0.18
C GLY A 61 9.66 -5.08 -0.83
N GLN A 62 8.53 -4.46 -1.14
CA GLN A 62 8.52 -3.25 -1.97
C GLN A 62 9.20 -2.06 -1.27
N LEU A 63 8.97 -1.88 0.03
CA LEU A 63 9.61 -0.81 0.81
C LEU A 63 11.11 -1.03 0.97
N GLU A 64 11.55 -2.27 1.19
CA GLU A 64 12.97 -2.65 1.22
C GLU A 64 13.63 -2.39 -0.14
N GLY A 65 12.94 -2.70 -1.25
CA GLY A 65 13.38 -2.34 -2.59
C GLY A 65 13.56 -0.84 -2.76
N LEU A 66 12.60 -0.02 -2.29
CA LEU A 66 12.72 1.44 -2.32
C LEU A 66 13.88 1.95 -1.46
N ALA A 67 14.06 1.39 -0.26
CA ALA A 67 15.17 1.75 0.62
C ALA A 67 16.53 1.43 -0.01
N ALA A 68 16.65 0.31 -0.74
CA ALA A 68 17.88 -0.08 -1.42
C ALA A 68 18.28 0.85 -2.58
N HIS A 69 17.30 1.54 -3.19
CA HIS A 69 17.54 2.52 -4.26
C HIS A 69 17.70 3.95 -3.72
N ALA A 70 17.58 4.17 -2.41
CA ALA A 70 17.75 5.49 -1.84
C ALA A 70 19.21 5.95 -1.96
N GLY A 71 19.38 7.22 -2.36
CA GLY A 71 20.70 7.85 -2.43
C GLY A 71 21.39 7.89 -1.06
N PRO A 72 22.73 8.03 -1.03
CA PRO A 72 23.51 8.00 0.21
C PRO A 72 23.12 9.12 1.21
N GLU A 73 22.48 10.19 0.75
CA GLU A 73 21.92 11.25 1.60
C GLU A 73 20.71 10.83 2.46
N TYR A 74 20.08 9.69 2.16
CA TYR A 74 18.92 9.18 2.89
C TYR A 74 19.25 7.84 3.54
N ARG A 75 19.32 7.82 4.87
CA ARG A 75 19.20 6.58 5.62
C ARG A 75 17.72 6.23 5.73
N ILE A 76 17.33 5.06 5.25
CA ILE A 76 15.95 4.59 5.31
C ILE A 76 15.92 3.27 6.06
N ASP A 77 15.11 3.23 7.12
CA ASP A 77 14.86 2.01 7.89
C ASP A 77 13.45 1.50 7.59
N VAL A 78 13.32 0.20 7.29
CA VAL A 78 12.04 -0.50 7.13
C VAL A 78 11.89 -1.47 8.28
N GLU A 79 10.89 -1.24 9.13
CA GLU A 79 10.68 -1.98 10.36
C GLU A 79 9.31 -2.65 10.37
N GLU A 80 9.27 -3.83 10.98
CA GLU A 80 8.05 -4.56 11.27
C GLU A 80 7.87 -4.62 12.78
N THR A 81 6.75 -4.11 13.25
CA THR A 81 6.42 -4.02 14.68
C THR A 81 5.08 -4.68 14.95
N ILE A 82 4.89 -5.15 16.17
CA ILE A 82 3.62 -5.70 16.63
C ILE A 82 2.98 -4.67 17.56
N VAL A 83 1.79 -4.19 17.18
CA VAL A 83 1.07 -3.15 17.92
C VAL A 83 -0.25 -3.71 18.44
N SER A 84 -0.57 -3.40 19.69
CA SER A 84 -1.87 -3.67 20.29
C SER A 84 -2.44 -2.37 20.81
N GLY A 85 -3.75 -2.22 20.76
CA GLY A 85 -4.40 -0.99 21.17
C GLY A 85 -5.91 -1.12 21.19
N SER A 86 -6.58 -0.01 21.41
CA SER A 86 -8.02 0.07 21.26
C SER A 86 -8.42 1.44 20.77
N PHE A 87 -9.56 1.52 20.11
CA PHE A 87 -10.21 2.79 19.79
C PHE A 87 -11.68 2.72 20.18
N SER A 88 -12.24 3.85 20.59
CA SER A 88 -13.67 3.99 20.83
C SER A 88 -14.31 4.77 19.68
N MET A 89 -15.51 4.37 19.28
CA MET A 89 -16.36 5.15 18.37
C MET A 89 -17.82 5.15 18.84
N MET A 90 -18.57 6.17 18.45
CA MET A 90 -20.02 6.19 18.63
C MET A 90 -20.69 5.45 17.47
N PHE A 91 -21.48 4.43 17.79
CA PHE A 91 -22.29 3.69 16.82
C PHE A 91 -23.71 3.57 17.34
N LEU A 92 -24.69 4.01 16.54
CA LEU A 92 -26.11 4.04 16.93
C LEU A 92 -26.36 4.69 18.31
N ARG A 93 -25.67 5.80 18.62
CA ARG A 93 -25.71 6.50 19.93
C ARG A 93 -25.12 5.73 21.12
N HIS A 94 -24.45 4.60 20.88
CA HIS A 94 -23.75 3.83 21.90
C HIS A 94 -22.25 3.95 21.71
N ARG A 95 -21.48 4.04 22.80
CA ARG A 95 -20.03 3.98 22.74
C ARG A 95 -19.59 2.53 22.55
N VAL A 96 -18.90 2.25 21.46
CA VAL A 96 -18.29 0.95 21.16
C VAL A 96 -16.78 1.09 21.25
N THR A 97 -16.12 0.22 22.01
CA THR A 97 -14.65 0.16 22.09
C THR A 97 -14.17 -1.12 21.42
N LEU A 98 -13.31 -0.97 20.41
CA LEU A 98 -12.73 -2.08 19.65
C LEU A 98 -11.25 -2.18 20.02
N GLY A 99 -10.86 -3.34 20.54
CA GLY A 99 -9.46 -3.68 20.78
C GLY A 99 -8.89 -4.41 19.58
N TYR A 100 -7.66 -4.09 19.19
CA TYR A 100 -6.86 -4.88 18.28
C TYR A 100 -5.62 -5.36 19.03
N ARG A 101 -5.22 -6.61 18.78
CA ARG A 101 -4.07 -7.23 19.44
C ARG A 101 -3.18 -7.84 18.39
N ASN A 102 -1.88 -7.77 18.65
CA ASN A 102 -0.86 -8.37 17.83
C ASN A 102 -0.94 -7.95 16.34
N HIS A 103 -1.34 -6.71 16.07
CA HIS A 103 -1.48 -6.22 14.71
C HIS A 103 -0.09 -5.92 14.14
N LYS A 104 0.20 -6.48 12.97
CA LYS A 104 1.47 -6.27 12.28
C LYS A 104 1.47 -4.89 11.64
N ASN A 105 2.43 -4.07 12.03
CA ASN A 105 2.62 -2.72 11.53
C ASN A 105 3.96 -2.61 10.81
N ILE A 106 3.93 -2.30 9.51
CA ILE A 106 5.12 -2.10 8.70
C ILE A 106 5.33 -0.59 8.53
N VAL A 107 6.51 -0.11 8.93
CA VAL A 107 6.84 1.31 8.92
C VAL A 107 8.13 1.52 8.15
N MET A 108 8.13 2.47 7.22
CA MET A 108 9.33 3.00 6.58
C MET A 108 9.58 4.39 7.16
N ARG A 109 10.79 4.63 7.67
CA ARG A 109 11.17 5.91 8.28
C ARG A 109 12.55 6.35 7.81
N ARG A 110 12.75 7.66 7.77
CA ARG A 110 14.09 8.23 7.62
C ARG A 110 14.84 8.05 8.95
N GLY A 111 16.01 7.42 8.87
CA GLY A 111 16.93 7.22 10.00
C GLY A 111 17.88 8.39 10.22
#